data_AF-A0A957ERW5-F1
#
_entry.id   AF-A0A957ERW5-F1
#
_cell.length_a   1.000
_cell.length_b   1.000
_cell.length_c   1.000
_cell.angle_alpha   90.00
_cell.angle_beta   90.00
_cell.angle_gamma   90.00
#
_symmetry.space_group_name_H-M   'P 1'
#
loop_
_entity.id
_entity.type
_entity.pdbx_description
1 polymer ?
#
loop_
_entity_poly.entity_id
_entity_poly.type
_entity_poly.pdbx_seq_one_letter_code
_entity_poly.pdbx_strand_id
1 'polypeptide(L)'
;MNKRIAKKIAMSDEEQLFDDEQMEAGQPALSPNQPKRSGKKTKPHRSPKHVETGTGNQVTEQFAACGRCSYFWAGYKLIDQAFMPETAVDPEKPGWLTLTSNHAVRDLVYKSFGNRLDLEFYHYEGCCPGCQRPFIFHGGNGDEPSFRIRL
;
A
#
# COMPACT_ATOMS: atom_id res chain seq x y z
N MET A 1 -6.85 23.89 53.90
CA MET A 1 -8.31 23.96 53.61
C MET A 1 -8.65 22.89 52.58
N ASN A 2 -9.38 21.88 53.02
CA ASN A 2 -9.88 20.74 52.23
C ASN A 2 -11.00 21.17 51.28
N LYS A 3 -11.04 20.67 50.03
CA LYS A 3 -12.25 20.10 49.41
C LYS A 3 -11.87 19.04 48.35
N ARG A 4 -12.06 17.76 48.74
CA ARG A 4 -12.23 16.61 47.86
C ARG A 4 -13.61 16.73 47.19
N ILE A 5 -13.72 16.46 45.89
CA ILE A 5 -15.01 16.13 45.26
C ILE A 5 -14.82 14.85 44.46
N ALA A 6 -15.37 13.78 45.02
CA ALA A 6 -15.62 12.51 44.35
C ALA A 6 -17.02 12.57 43.70
N LYS A 7 -17.14 12.04 42.48
CA LYS A 7 -18.41 11.60 41.88
C LYS A 7 -18.06 10.41 40.97
N LYS A 8 -18.28 9.18 41.46
CA LYS A 8 -19.48 8.34 41.38
C LYS A 8 -19.71 7.75 39.98
N ILE A 9 -19.48 6.44 39.95
CA ILE A 9 -19.75 5.43 38.94
C ILE A 9 -21.25 5.12 38.88
N ALA A 10 -21.79 4.89 37.70
CA ALA A 10 -22.99 4.08 37.39
C ALA A 10 -22.83 3.64 35.91
N MET A 11 -22.58 2.36 35.61
CA MET A 11 -23.49 1.19 35.50
C MET A 11 -24.38 1.19 34.24
N SER A 12 -24.59 -0.02 33.70
CA SER A 12 -25.37 -0.48 32.52
C SER A 12 -24.43 -0.81 31.34
N ASP A 13 -23.98 -2.05 31.08
CA ASP A 13 -24.64 -3.36 30.98
C ASP A 13 -25.83 -3.37 30.00
N GLU A 14 -25.51 -3.54 28.71
CA GLU A 14 -26.40 -4.13 27.71
C GLU A 14 -25.64 -5.24 26.98
N GLU A 15 -25.88 -6.46 27.45
CA GLU A 15 -25.70 -7.69 26.70
C GLU A 15 -26.74 -7.74 25.57
N GLN A 16 -26.30 -7.82 24.32
CA GLN A 16 -27.15 -8.33 23.23
C GLN A 16 -26.47 -9.54 22.60
N LEU A 17 -26.90 -10.68 23.14
CA LEU A 17 -26.94 -12.00 22.55
C LEU A 17 -27.53 -11.90 21.13
N PHE A 18 -26.76 -12.26 20.11
CA PHE A 18 -27.31 -12.54 18.78
C PHE A 18 -27.07 -14.00 18.46
N ASP A 19 -28.20 -14.68 18.25
CA ASP A 19 -28.37 -16.10 18.04
C ASP A 19 -27.65 -16.68 16.82
N ASP A 20 -27.25 -17.92 17.04
CA ASP A 20 -26.82 -18.95 16.10
C ASP A 20 -27.89 -19.16 15.01
N GLU A 21 -27.56 -18.92 13.73
CA GLU A 21 -28.33 -19.48 12.62
C GLU A 21 -27.39 -20.25 11.69
N GLN A 22 -27.18 -21.51 12.08
CA GLN A 22 -26.70 -22.60 11.26
C GLN A 22 -27.69 -22.85 10.11
N MET A 23 -27.23 -22.75 8.86
CA MET A 23 -27.91 -23.34 7.71
C MET A 23 -26.98 -24.27 6.94
N GLU A 24 -27.49 -25.48 6.75
CA GLU A 24 -26.84 -26.67 6.21
C GLU A 24 -26.56 -26.64 4.70
N ALA A 25 -25.53 -27.43 4.36
CA ALA A 25 -25.39 -28.33 3.23
C ALA A 25 -26.12 -28.02 1.90
N GLY A 26 -25.29 -27.76 0.88
CA GLY A 26 -25.69 -27.91 -0.53
C GLY A 26 -24.49 -28.21 -1.42
N GLN A 27 -24.05 -29.48 -1.45
CA GLN A 27 -23.28 -29.99 -2.60
C GLN A 27 -24.27 -30.35 -3.72
N PRO A 28 -23.91 -30.06 -4.98
CA PRO A 28 -23.74 -31.20 -5.88
C PRO A 28 -22.45 -31.14 -6.69
N ALA A 29 -21.76 -32.28 -6.69
CA ALA A 29 -20.68 -32.60 -7.60
C ALA A 29 -21.19 -32.65 -9.05
N LEU A 30 -20.55 -31.91 -9.96
CA LEU A 30 -20.66 -32.12 -11.39
C LEU A 30 -19.28 -32.09 -12.07
N SER A 31 -18.85 -33.30 -12.38
CA SER A 31 -18.20 -33.77 -13.62
C SER A 31 -16.78 -33.32 -14.02
N PRO A 32 -15.86 -34.27 -14.29
CA PRO A 32 -14.54 -34.01 -14.84
C PRO A 32 -14.61 -33.84 -16.36
N ASN A 33 -14.42 -32.62 -16.85
CA ASN A 33 -14.25 -32.37 -18.28
C ASN A 33 -12.79 -32.03 -18.58
N GLN A 34 -12.06 -33.00 -19.13
CA GLN A 34 -10.73 -32.80 -19.70
C GLN A 34 -10.82 -32.02 -21.02
N PRO A 35 -10.00 -31.00 -21.23
CA PRO A 35 -9.56 -30.64 -22.57
C PRO A 35 -8.19 -31.26 -22.89
N LYS A 36 -8.20 -32.06 -23.97
CA LYS A 36 -7.01 -32.61 -24.62
C LYS A 36 -6.18 -31.50 -25.28
N ARG A 37 -4.86 -31.62 -25.04
CA ARG A 37 -3.74 -31.45 -25.99
C ARG A 37 -3.46 -30.11 -26.68
N SER A 38 -2.17 -29.79 -26.56
CA SER A 38 -1.26 -29.23 -27.57
C SER A 38 -1.52 -27.81 -28.08
N GLY A 39 -0.81 -26.87 -27.46
CA GLY A 39 -0.31 -25.68 -28.12
C GLY A 39 0.97 -25.23 -27.42
N LYS A 40 2.13 -25.60 -27.96
CA LYS A 40 3.40 -24.93 -27.62
C LYS A 40 3.26 -23.48 -28.05
N LYS A 41 2.81 -22.61 -27.14
CA LYS A 41 3.00 -21.17 -27.27
C LYS A 41 4.36 -20.86 -26.67
N THR A 42 5.36 -20.82 -27.55
CA THR A 42 6.63 -20.14 -27.32
C THR A 42 6.32 -18.79 -26.68
N LYS A 43 6.63 -18.63 -25.40
CA LYS A 43 6.54 -17.33 -24.74
C LYS A 43 7.52 -16.43 -25.50
N PRO A 44 7.09 -15.30 -26.08
CA PRO A 44 8.06 -14.31 -26.52
C PRO A 44 8.83 -13.92 -25.27
N HIS A 45 10.14 -14.18 -25.31
CA HIS A 45 11.09 -13.69 -24.33
C HIS A 45 10.98 -12.17 -24.41
N ARG A 46 10.07 -11.57 -23.62
CA ARG A 46 10.00 -10.13 -23.45
C ARG A 46 11.34 -9.75 -22.87
N SER A 47 12.20 -9.23 -23.73
CA SER A 47 13.40 -8.51 -23.35
C SER A 47 13.04 -7.62 -22.17
N PRO A 48 13.80 -7.64 -21.06
CA PRO A 48 13.57 -6.70 -19.97
C PRO A 48 13.58 -5.31 -20.60
N LYS A 49 12.42 -4.65 -20.58
CA LYS A 49 12.26 -3.31 -21.11
C LYS A 49 13.23 -2.46 -20.28
N HIS A 50 14.30 -1.99 -20.93
CA HIS A 50 15.23 -1.05 -20.35
C HIS A 50 14.38 0.06 -19.71
N VAL A 51 14.40 0.13 -18.38
CA VAL A 51 13.67 1.15 -17.64
C VAL A 51 14.48 2.43 -17.85
N GLU A 52 14.27 3.06 -19.01
CA GLU A 52 14.73 4.41 -19.24
C GLU A 52 14.18 5.26 -18.10
N THR A 53 15.07 6.07 -17.52
CA THR A 53 14.78 7.07 -16.51
C THR A 53 13.64 7.94 -17.03
N GLY A 54 12.41 7.60 -16.64
CA GLY A 54 11.23 8.18 -17.25
C GLY A 54 11.13 9.65 -16.90
N THR A 55 10.85 10.50 -17.88
CA THR A 55 10.38 11.88 -17.64
C THR A 55 9.23 11.86 -16.61
N GLY A 56 9.04 12.92 -15.82
CA GLY A 56 8.03 12.96 -14.75
C GLY A 56 6.60 12.65 -15.20
N ASN A 57 6.32 12.85 -16.49
CA ASN A 57 5.08 12.42 -17.14
C ASN A 57 4.95 10.89 -17.21
N GLN A 58 6.02 10.16 -17.55
CA GLN A 58 6.02 8.69 -17.57
C GLN A 58 5.83 8.11 -16.16
N VAL A 59 6.47 8.70 -15.15
CA VAL A 59 6.22 8.33 -13.74
C VAL A 59 4.74 8.52 -13.41
N THR A 60 4.17 9.67 -13.78
CA THR A 60 2.74 9.94 -13.53
C THR A 60 1.81 8.93 -14.22
N GLU A 61 2.10 8.56 -15.47
CA GLU A 61 1.34 7.55 -16.22
C GLU A 61 1.39 6.17 -15.55
N GLN A 62 2.54 5.77 -15.01
CA GLN A 62 2.68 4.48 -14.32
C GLN A 62 1.82 4.40 -13.05
N PHE A 63 1.68 5.50 -12.30
CA PHE A 63 0.80 5.55 -11.14
C PHE A 63 -0.68 5.68 -11.52
N ALA A 64 -0.99 6.29 -12.67
CA ALA A 64 -2.36 6.45 -13.17
C ALA A 64 -3.07 5.11 -13.45
N ALA A 65 -2.32 4.02 -13.67
CA ALA A 65 -2.87 2.68 -13.89
C ALA A 65 -3.63 2.09 -12.68
N CYS A 66 -3.50 2.67 -11.47
CA CYS A 66 -4.19 2.19 -10.28
C CYS A 66 -4.72 3.36 -9.44
N GLY A 67 -6.02 3.36 -9.12
CA GLY A 67 -6.67 4.46 -8.37
C GLY A 67 -6.03 4.76 -6.99
N ARG A 68 -5.51 3.74 -6.30
CA ARG A 68 -4.82 3.92 -5.01
C ARG A 68 -3.42 4.51 -5.19
N CYS A 69 -2.68 4.03 -6.17
CA CYS A 69 -1.37 4.58 -6.51
C CYS A 69 -1.48 6.01 -7.04
N SER A 70 -2.47 6.30 -7.89
CA SER A 70 -2.74 7.65 -8.38
C SER A 70 -3.15 8.60 -7.25
N TYR A 71 -3.96 8.15 -6.30
CA TYR A 71 -4.33 8.93 -5.11
C TYR A 71 -3.10 9.25 -4.26
N PHE A 72 -2.27 8.25 -3.94
CA PHE A 72 -0.99 8.45 -3.27
C PHE A 72 -0.12 9.45 -4.02
N TRP A 73 0.03 9.29 -5.32
CA TRP A 73 0.89 10.14 -6.14
C TRP A 73 0.43 11.60 -6.16
N ALA A 74 -0.87 11.82 -6.34
CA ALA A 74 -1.45 13.16 -6.30
C ALA A 74 -1.30 13.80 -4.90
N GLY A 75 -1.55 13.03 -3.84
CA GLY A 75 -1.37 13.51 -2.46
C GLY A 75 0.07 13.86 -2.15
N TYR A 76 1.03 13.06 -2.61
CA TYR A 76 2.46 13.30 -2.36
C TYR A 76 2.92 14.62 -2.98
N LYS A 77 2.53 14.90 -4.23
CA LYS A 77 2.83 16.18 -4.91
C LYS A 77 2.28 17.41 -4.19
N LEU A 78 1.20 17.26 -3.41
CA LEU A 78 0.65 18.35 -2.60
C LEU A 78 1.42 18.57 -1.30
N ILE A 79 1.97 17.50 -0.72
CA ILE A 79 2.78 17.55 0.49
C ILE A 79 4.16 18.15 0.19
N ASP A 80 4.78 17.69 -0.89
CA ASP A 80 6.11 18.09 -1.30
C ASP A 80 6.06 18.87 -2.62
N GLN A 81 5.76 20.17 -2.52
CA GLN A 81 5.56 21.04 -3.69
C GLN A 81 6.85 21.34 -4.46
N ALA A 82 8.01 21.14 -3.82
CA ALA A 82 9.32 21.29 -4.44
C ALA A 82 9.80 19.99 -5.11
N PHE A 83 9.00 18.92 -5.02
CA PHE A 83 9.37 17.60 -5.52
C PHE A 83 9.49 17.56 -7.03
N MET A 84 10.65 17.10 -7.50
CA MET A 84 10.91 16.81 -8.92
C MET A 84 10.98 15.28 -9.11
N PRO A 85 10.02 14.67 -9.83
CA PRO A 85 9.97 13.22 -10.02
C PRO A 85 11.21 12.67 -10.74
N GLU A 86 11.81 13.45 -11.63
CA GLU A 86 13.00 13.06 -12.40
C GLU A 86 14.22 12.84 -11.52
N THR A 87 14.38 13.65 -10.47
CA THR A 87 15.50 13.55 -9.53
C THR A 87 15.31 12.47 -8.46
N ALA A 88 14.08 11.98 -8.31
CA ALA A 88 13.70 11.01 -7.29
C ALA A 88 13.79 9.56 -7.77
N VAL A 89 13.99 9.34 -9.07
CA VAL A 89 14.29 8.01 -9.61
C VAL A 89 15.72 7.66 -9.22
N ASP A 90 15.87 6.60 -8.44
CA ASP A 90 17.16 6.17 -7.91
C ASP A 90 18.07 5.72 -9.09
N PRO A 91 19.20 6.41 -9.35
CA PRO A 91 20.09 6.05 -10.45
C PRO A 91 20.80 4.72 -10.22
N GLU A 92 20.96 4.30 -8.96
CA GLU A 92 21.59 3.03 -8.57
C GLU A 92 20.57 1.88 -8.57
N LYS A 93 19.29 2.17 -8.31
CA LYS A 93 18.18 1.21 -8.31
C LYS A 93 17.11 1.61 -9.32
N PRO A 94 17.35 1.38 -10.63
CA PRO A 94 16.37 1.72 -11.66
C PRO A 94 15.04 1.02 -11.41
N GLY A 95 13.95 1.77 -11.58
CA GLY A 95 12.59 1.28 -11.33
C GLY A 95 12.09 1.45 -9.90
N TRP A 96 12.82 2.14 -9.03
CA TRP A 96 12.32 2.62 -7.74
C TRP A 96 12.31 4.15 -7.70
N LEU A 97 11.23 4.68 -7.14
CA LEU A 97 11.10 6.08 -6.81
C LEU A 97 11.34 6.25 -5.32
N THR A 98 12.36 7.03 -4.96
CA THR A 98 12.70 7.32 -3.55
C THR A 98 12.17 8.69 -3.18
N LEU A 99 11.35 8.73 -2.14
CA LEU A 99 10.63 9.89 -1.64
C LEU A 99 11.05 10.18 -0.19
N THR A 100 11.09 11.45 0.18
CA THR A 100 11.26 11.85 1.57
C THR A 100 10.01 11.48 2.36
N SER A 101 10.17 10.88 3.54
CA SER A 101 9.04 10.41 4.33
C SER A 101 8.88 11.21 5.62
N ASN A 102 7.81 12.00 5.71
CA ASN A 102 7.42 12.69 6.94
C ASN A 102 6.09 12.14 7.48
N HIS A 103 5.58 12.71 8.57
CA HIS A 103 4.31 12.28 9.16
C HIS A 103 3.14 12.34 8.16
N ALA A 104 3.07 13.41 7.36
CA ALA A 104 2.01 13.57 6.36
C ALA A 104 2.07 12.48 5.27
N VAL A 105 3.28 12.07 4.86
CA VAL A 105 3.46 10.96 3.92
C VAL A 105 3.02 9.62 4.54
N ARG A 106 3.27 9.40 5.83
CA ARG A 106 2.80 8.18 6.53
C ARG A 106 1.28 8.13 6.62
N ASP A 107 0.65 9.25 6.95
CA ASP A 107 -0.81 9.38 6.93
C ASP A 107 -1.37 9.13 5.52
N LEU A 108 -0.69 9.63 4.49
CA LEU A 108 -1.05 9.40 3.11
C LEU A 108 -0.91 7.93 2.71
N VAL A 109 0.15 7.24 3.14
CA VAL A 109 0.32 5.79 2.96
C VAL A 109 -0.84 5.03 3.61
N TYR A 110 -1.21 5.38 4.84
CA TYR A 110 -2.36 4.77 5.51
C TYR A 110 -3.66 4.99 4.74
N LYS A 111 -3.93 6.22 4.29
CA LYS A 111 -5.13 6.54 3.49
C LYS A 111 -5.16 5.84 2.13
N SER A 112 -4.00 5.67 1.50
CA SER A 112 -3.89 5.11 0.13
C SER A 112 -3.91 3.58 0.13
N PHE A 113 -3.14 2.97 1.03
CA PHE A 113 -2.84 1.54 1.02
C PHE A 113 -3.44 0.80 2.23
N GLY A 114 -3.77 1.51 3.30
CA GLY A 114 -4.33 0.93 4.54
C GLY A 114 -3.28 0.53 5.57
N ASN A 115 -2.00 0.78 5.29
CA ASN A 115 -0.88 0.36 6.14
C ASN A 115 -0.51 1.49 7.11
N ARG A 116 -0.53 1.21 8.42
CA ARG A 116 -0.03 2.14 9.43
C ARG A 116 1.47 1.96 9.59
N LEU A 117 2.21 3.05 9.35
CA LEU A 117 3.65 3.10 9.53
C LEU A 117 3.95 3.80 10.84
N ASP A 118 4.00 3.03 11.93
CA ASP A 118 4.32 3.56 13.25
C ASP A 118 5.81 3.92 13.38
N LEU A 119 6.12 4.85 14.29
CA LEU A 119 7.49 5.36 14.52
C LEU A 119 8.49 4.28 14.97
N GLU A 120 8.01 3.13 15.45
CA GLU A 120 8.83 2.03 15.94
C GLU A 120 9.39 1.16 14.81
N PHE A 121 8.84 1.26 13.60
CA PHE A 121 9.31 0.47 12.47
C PHE A 121 10.48 1.16 11.77
N TYR A 122 11.70 0.65 11.98
CA TYR A 122 12.89 1.06 11.22
C TYR A 122 12.86 0.63 9.76
N HIS A 123 12.07 -0.40 9.45
CA HIS A 123 11.92 -0.91 8.11
C HIS A 123 10.56 -1.59 7.98
N TYR A 124 9.87 -1.33 6.88
CA TYR A 124 8.59 -1.92 6.56
C TYR A 124 8.48 -2.14 5.05
N GLU A 125 8.08 -3.34 4.65
CA GLU A 125 7.79 -3.66 3.25
C GLU A 125 6.31 -3.96 3.10
N GLY A 126 5.71 -3.44 2.03
CA GLY A 126 4.30 -3.64 1.72
C GLY A 126 4.02 -3.57 0.24
N CYS A 127 2.77 -3.81 -0.13
CA CYS A 127 2.30 -3.75 -1.51
C CYS A 127 0.96 -3.02 -1.58
N CYS A 128 0.72 -2.30 -2.68
CA CYS A 128 -0.59 -1.72 -2.94
C CYS A 128 -1.63 -2.84 -3.08
N PRO A 129 -2.75 -2.85 -2.33
CA PRO A 129 -3.73 -3.93 -2.41
C PRO A 129 -4.47 -3.97 -3.76
N GLY A 130 -4.46 -2.87 -4.53
CA GLY A 130 -5.13 -2.80 -5.83
C GLY A 130 -4.30 -3.38 -6.98
N CYS A 131 -3.02 -3.04 -7.07
CA CYS A 131 -2.15 -3.42 -8.20
C CYS A 131 -0.91 -4.21 -7.80
N GLN A 132 -0.77 -4.56 -6.51
CA GLN A 132 0.37 -5.28 -5.94
C GLN A 132 1.72 -4.58 -6.16
N ARG A 133 1.72 -3.26 -6.41
CA ARG A 133 2.93 -2.44 -6.55
C ARG A 133 3.70 -2.44 -5.22
N PRO A 134 4.94 -2.94 -5.17
CA PRO A 134 5.73 -2.98 -3.94
C PRO A 134 6.15 -1.58 -3.48
N PHE A 135 6.19 -1.39 -2.18
CA PHE A 135 6.75 -0.21 -1.53
C PHE A 135 7.51 -0.60 -0.26
N ILE A 136 8.47 0.24 0.11
CA ILE A 136 9.35 0.04 1.25
C ILE A 136 9.46 1.36 2.01
N PHE A 137 9.23 1.32 3.32
CA PHE A 137 9.49 2.42 4.22
C PHE A 137 10.74 2.11 5.04
N HIS A 138 11.62 3.10 5.16
CA HIS A 138 12.76 3.06 6.07
C HIS A 138 12.58 4.15 7.12
N GLY A 139 12.41 3.72 8.37
CA GLY A 139 12.43 4.59 9.54
C GLY A 139 13.86 5.02 9.83
N GLY A 140 14.08 6.33 9.83
CA GLY A 140 15.39 6.93 10.08
C GLY A 140 15.88 6.61 11.48
N ASN A 141 16.98 5.85 11.59
CA ASN A 141 17.67 5.59 12.85
C ASN A 141 18.95 6.43 12.88
N GLY A 142 18.78 7.76 12.95
CA GLY A 142 19.85 8.75 12.74
C GLY A 142 19.92 9.30 11.31
N ASP A 143 19.37 8.58 10.33
CA ASP A 143 19.21 9.03 8.94
C ASP A 143 17.83 9.67 8.69
N GLU A 144 17.67 10.35 7.56
CA GLU A 144 16.38 10.91 7.17
C GLU A 144 15.42 9.80 6.69
N PRO A 145 14.20 9.70 7.24
CA PRO A 145 13.24 8.68 6.85
C PRO A 145 12.88 8.75 5.36
N SER A 146 12.82 7.59 4.71
CA SER A 146 12.54 7.50 3.27
C SER A 146 11.42 6.51 2.96
N PHE A 147 10.68 6.80 1.90
CA PHE A 147 9.65 5.94 1.34
C PHE A 147 10.00 5.63 -0.11
N ARG A 148 10.10 4.36 -0.46
CA ARG A 148 10.41 3.90 -1.81
C ARG A 148 9.21 3.17 -2.37
N ILE A 149 8.88 3.42 -3.63
CA ILE A 149 7.80 2.71 -4.32
C ILE A 149 8.25 2.34 -5.73
N ARG A 150 7.92 1.13 -6.16
CA ARG A 150 8.31 0.64 -7.48
C ARG A 150 7.59 1.44 -8.56
N LEU A 151 8.27 1.69 -9.69
CA LEU A 151 7.79 2.29 -10.94
C LEU A 151 7.19 1.24 -11.89
#